data_AF-A0A8T4KW58-F1
#
_entry.id   AF-A0A8T4KW58-F1
#
_cell.length_a   1.000
_cell.length_b   1.000
_cell.length_c   1.000
_cell.angle_alpha   90.00
_cell.angle_beta   90.00
_cell.angle_gamma   90.00
#
_symmetry.space_group_name_H-M   'P 1'
#
loop_
_entity.id
_entity.type
_entity.pdbx_description
1 polymer ?
#
loop_
_entity_poly.entity_id
_entity_poly.type
_entity_poly.pdbx_seq_one_letter_code
_entity_poly.pdbx_strand_id
1 'polypeptide(L)'
;MDYCSSNETCESGQCKPKCTSESYTSCYNGDIYWYDSCNNRQEIKTDCGDTTYGSWGNSYCSSNNVMQTRNVYGPYCESSQCKSQTTTESRIAETCDGLFNFCLGNSCVFCDSHASYQCTDNDVYWFNSCGTKEDKKQECGSSYCDAWSGNSCKDGSVVRSRTCYDKGCGSNACYANPDTQYESVETCQYGCSSGACSQLSDLAITPEDIIFEKT
;
A
#
# COMPACT_ATOMS: atom_id res chain seq x y z
N MET A 1 81.30 20.20 -25.92
CA MET A 1 81.16 19.97 -24.46
C MET A 1 79.77 20.44 -24.12
N ASP A 2 78.83 19.51 -24.02
CA ASP A 2 77.46 19.83 -23.66
C ASP A 2 77.41 19.95 -22.13
N TYR A 3 77.43 21.18 -21.65
CA TYR A 3 77.24 21.49 -20.25
C TYR A 3 75.74 21.67 -20.01
N CYS A 4 75.18 20.92 -19.07
CA CYS A 4 73.82 21.15 -18.60
C CYS A 4 73.70 22.51 -17.93
N SER A 5 72.52 23.14 -18.01
CA SER A 5 72.29 24.44 -17.38
C SER A 5 72.37 24.36 -15.85
N SER A 6 72.48 25.50 -15.16
CA SER A 6 72.65 25.53 -13.69
C SER A 6 71.51 24.86 -12.90
N ASN A 7 70.36 24.62 -13.55
CA ASN A 7 69.19 23.96 -12.97
C ASN A 7 69.00 22.54 -13.47
N GLU A 8 70.02 21.97 -14.12
CA GLU A 8 70.01 20.62 -14.66
C GLU A 8 71.20 19.81 -14.15
N THR A 9 71.00 18.50 -14.06
CA THR A 9 72.04 17.51 -13.80
C THR A 9 72.16 16.58 -15.00
N CYS A 10 73.38 16.14 -15.32
CA CYS A 10 73.59 15.17 -16.39
C CYS A 10 73.34 13.76 -15.85
N GLU A 11 72.29 13.09 -16.35
CA GLU A 11 71.95 11.73 -15.99
C GLU A 11 71.81 10.90 -17.29
N SER A 12 72.62 9.86 -17.44
CA SER A 12 72.67 9.01 -18.66
C SER A 12 72.91 9.78 -19.98
N GLY A 13 73.71 10.84 -19.94
CA GLY A 13 74.05 11.64 -21.13
C GLY A 13 72.96 12.62 -21.56
N GLN A 14 71.90 12.79 -20.76
CA GLN A 14 70.87 13.80 -20.95
C GLN A 14 70.84 14.76 -19.76
N CYS A 15 70.63 16.04 -20.04
CA CYS A 15 70.38 17.03 -19.01
C CYS A 15 68.96 16.86 -18.49
N LYS A 16 68.82 16.54 -17.21
CA LYS A 16 67.55 16.45 -16.50
C LYS A 16 67.43 17.58 -15.49
N PRO A 17 66.22 18.07 -15.19
CA PRO A 17 66.04 19.09 -14.16
C PRO A 17 66.60 18.61 -12.82
N LYS A 18 67.24 19.52 -12.08
CA LYS A 18 67.64 19.26 -10.70
C LYS A 18 66.40 19.30 -9.82
N CYS A 19 65.88 18.13 -9.49
CA CYS A 19 64.68 18.00 -8.67
C CYS A 19 65.01 18.30 -7.20
N THR A 20 64.19 19.14 -6.56
CA THR A 20 64.25 19.40 -5.11
C THR A 20 63.26 18.47 -4.42
N SER A 21 63.73 17.65 -3.48
CA SER A 21 62.87 16.77 -2.68
C SER A 21 61.85 17.56 -1.87
N GLU A 22 60.69 16.94 -1.59
CA GLU A 22 59.62 17.49 -0.74
C GLU A 22 59.15 18.89 -1.17
N SER A 23 59.19 19.18 -2.48
CA SER A 23 58.88 20.49 -3.03
C SER A 23 57.41 20.90 -2.84
N TYR A 24 56.48 19.96 -2.92
CA TYR A 24 55.06 20.22 -2.68
C TYR A 24 54.33 18.94 -2.24
N THR A 25 53.06 19.07 -1.85
CA THR A 25 52.22 17.95 -1.45
C THR A 25 51.01 17.82 -2.34
N SER A 26 50.61 16.58 -2.62
CA SER A 26 49.37 16.28 -3.33
C SER A 26 48.70 15.02 -2.77
N CYS A 27 47.41 14.91 -3.04
CA CYS A 27 46.62 13.74 -2.66
C CYS A 27 46.91 12.55 -3.57
N TYR A 28 47.13 11.38 -2.98
CA TYR A 28 47.23 10.12 -3.71
C TYR A 28 46.67 8.97 -2.85
N ASN A 29 45.77 8.17 -3.43
CA ASN A 29 45.12 7.03 -2.76
C ASN A 29 44.48 7.34 -1.40
N GLY A 30 43.95 8.54 -1.21
CA GLY A 30 43.28 8.94 0.04
C GLY A 30 44.20 9.63 1.05
N ASP A 31 45.51 9.64 0.82
CA ASP A 31 46.51 10.23 1.71
C ASP A 31 47.25 11.42 1.07
N ILE A 32 48.04 12.12 1.89
CA ILE A 32 48.90 13.22 1.45
C ILE A 32 50.32 12.67 1.25
N TYR A 33 50.84 12.79 0.03
CA TYR A 33 52.21 12.41 -0.32
C TYR A 33 53.06 13.64 -0.62
N TRP A 34 54.37 13.52 -0.35
CA TRP A 34 55.36 14.47 -0.83
C TRP A 34 55.62 14.25 -2.33
N TYR A 35 55.92 15.34 -3.02
CA TYR A 35 56.36 15.35 -4.41
C TYR A 35 57.60 16.23 -4.54
N ASP A 36 58.57 15.77 -5.32
CA ASP A 36 59.71 16.61 -5.67
C ASP A 36 59.32 17.70 -6.69
N SER A 37 60.23 18.64 -6.95
CA SER A 37 59.98 19.74 -7.90
C SER A 37 59.86 19.27 -9.37
N CYS A 38 59.99 17.97 -9.63
CA CYS A 38 59.82 17.32 -10.93
C CYS A 38 58.52 16.48 -10.99
N ASN A 39 57.67 16.57 -9.97
CA ASN A 39 56.40 15.83 -9.82
C ASN A 39 56.56 14.31 -9.61
N ASN A 40 57.71 13.84 -9.13
CA ASN A 40 57.84 12.46 -8.69
C ASN A 40 57.26 12.32 -7.27
N ARG A 41 56.31 11.38 -7.09
CA ARG A 41 55.76 11.05 -5.77
C ARG A 41 56.83 10.39 -4.91
N GLN A 42 56.95 10.85 -3.66
CA GLN A 42 57.91 10.36 -2.68
C GLN A 42 57.15 9.62 -1.55
N GLU A 43 57.66 9.65 -0.33
CA GLU A 43 57.00 9.07 0.83
C GLU A 43 55.68 9.77 1.20
N ILE A 44 54.89 9.06 2.00
CA ILE A 44 53.68 9.59 2.59
C ILE A 44 54.05 10.69 3.60
N LYS A 45 53.39 11.84 3.49
CA LYS A 45 53.50 12.93 4.46
C LYS A 45 52.48 12.76 5.58
N THR A 46 51.26 12.39 5.24
CA THR A 46 50.14 12.26 6.18
C THR A 46 49.20 11.18 5.70
N ASP A 47 49.07 10.14 6.51
CA ASP A 47 48.03 9.12 6.41
C ASP A 47 46.73 9.71 6.93
N CYS A 48 45.69 9.74 6.07
CA CYS A 48 44.39 10.30 6.43
C CYS A 48 43.50 9.29 7.19
N GLY A 49 43.94 8.04 7.30
CA GLY A 49 43.31 6.97 8.06
C GLY A 49 42.51 5.99 7.20
N ASP A 50 41.97 4.97 7.87
CA ASP A 50 41.13 3.95 7.26
C ASP A 50 39.62 4.23 7.43
N THR A 51 38.81 3.60 6.57
CA THR A 51 37.36 3.60 6.74
C THR A 51 36.97 2.88 8.03
N THR A 52 36.19 3.54 8.88
CA THR A 52 35.67 2.97 10.13
C THR A 52 34.15 2.89 10.12
N TYR A 53 33.60 2.01 10.98
CA TYR A 53 32.18 1.70 11.00
C TYR A 53 31.58 2.00 12.36
N GLY A 54 30.45 2.72 12.36
CA GLY A 54 29.61 2.84 13.53
C GLY A 54 28.94 1.52 13.90
N SER A 55 28.34 1.50 15.09
CA SER A 55 27.46 0.40 15.48
C SER A 55 26.20 0.38 14.62
N TRP A 56 25.64 -0.81 14.42
CA TRP A 56 24.31 -0.94 13.84
C TRP A 56 23.29 -0.28 14.75
N GLY A 57 22.47 0.60 14.18
CA GLY A 57 21.36 1.26 14.84
C GLY A 57 20.20 0.30 15.12
N ASN A 58 19.13 0.87 15.66
CA ASN A 58 17.92 0.10 15.98
C ASN A 58 17.32 -0.54 14.74
N SER A 59 16.75 -1.72 14.93
CA SER A 59 16.01 -2.44 13.90
C SER A 59 14.75 -1.67 13.49
N TYR A 60 14.38 -1.76 12.23
CA TYR A 60 13.15 -1.19 11.68
C TYR A 60 12.66 -2.02 10.49
N CYS A 61 11.38 -1.92 10.16
CA CYS A 61 10.80 -2.67 9.05
C CYS A 61 10.91 -1.93 7.71
N SER A 62 11.37 -2.63 6.67
CA SER A 62 11.32 -2.17 5.27
C SER A 62 11.24 -3.35 4.33
N SER A 63 10.39 -3.26 3.31
CA SER A 63 10.20 -4.32 2.29
C SER A 63 9.96 -5.71 2.91
N ASN A 64 9.14 -5.77 3.97
CA ASN A 64 8.86 -6.95 4.79
C ASN A 64 10.07 -7.59 5.49
N ASN A 65 11.18 -6.87 5.64
CA ASN A 65 12.37 -7.34 6.35
C ASN A 65 12.70 -6.45 7.54
N VAL A 66 13.32 -7.04 8.54
CA VAL A 66 13.96 -6.29 9.62
C VAL A 66 15.29 -5.77 9.09
N MET A 67 15.42 -4.45 9.04
CA MET A 67 16.59 -3.73 8.54
C MET A 67 17.34 -3.05 9.67
N GLN A 68 18.62 -2.81 9.46
CA GLN A 68 19.45 -1.94 10.30
C GLN A 68 20.29 -1.02 9.44
N THR A 69 20.62 0.15 9.98
CA THR A 69 21.51 1.14 9.36
C THR A 69 22.72 1.39 10.25
N ARG A 70 23.85 1.74 9.65
CA ARG A 70 25.01 2.26 10.39
C ARG A 70 25.71 3.36 9.62
N ASN A 71 26.45 4.19 10.34
CA ASN A 71 27.32 5.19 9.73
C ASN A 71 28.64 4.54 9.28
N VAL A 72 29.15 4.98 8.14
CA VAL A 72 30.46 4.65 7.60
C VAL A 72 31.26 5.94 7.52
N TYR A 73 32.43 5.96 8.16
CA TYR A 73 33.31 7.12 8.22
C TYR A 73 34.48 6.88 7.29
N GLY A 74 34.44 7.52 6.12
CA GLY A 74 35.47 7.41 5.08
C GLY A 74 36.38 8.64 5.09
N PRO A 75 37.61 8.55 5.63
CA PRO A 75 38.61 9.57 5.42
C PRO A 75 39.03 9.62 3.95
N TYR A 76 39.37 10.81 3.47
CA TYR A 76 39.89 11.02 2.11
C TYR A 76 40.77 12.26 2.07
N CYS A 77 41.62 12.36 1.05
CA CYS A 77 42.42 13.54 0.79
C CYS A 77 41.80 14.39 -0.32
N GLU A 78 41.67 15.69 -0.08
CA GLU A 78 41.32 16.68 -1.09
C GLU A 78 42.07 17.99 -0.85
N SER A 79 42.62 18.58 -1.91
CA SER A 79 43.39 19.83 -1.82
C SER A 79 44.53 19.79 -0.80
N SER A 80 45.21 18.64 -0.71
CA SER A 80 46.33 18.38 0.23
C SER A 80 45.93 18.54 1.71
N GLN A 81 44.68 18.21 2.01
CA GLN A 81 44.13 18.16 3.37
C GLN A 81 43.37 16.86 3.57
N CYS A 82 43.55 16.23 4.73
CA CYS A 82 42.71 15.12 5.15
C CYS A 82 41.31 15.64 5.51
N LYS A 83 40.30 15.04 4.90
CA LYS A 83 38.89 15.29 5.12
C LYS A 83 38.21 13.98 5.48
N SER A 84 36.96 14.06 5.92
CA SER A 84 36.15 12.88 6.18
C SER A 84 34.74 13.08 5.64
N GLN A 85 34.18 12.01 5.11
CA GLN A 85 32.78 11.94 4.74
C GLN A 85 32.10 10.87 5.59
N THR A 86 30.92 11.19 6.10
CA THR A 86 30.05 10.19 6.74
C THR A 86 28.95 9.81 5.77
N THR A 87 28.84 8.52 5.48
CA THR A 87 27.72 7.95 4.73
C THR A 87 26.95 6.98 5.62
N THR A 88 25.81 6.50 5.15
CA THR A 88 25.02 5.48 5.84
C THR A 88 24.86 4.29 4.92
N GLU A 89 25.00 3.09 5.47
CA GLU A 89 24.66 1.85 4.78
C GLU A 89 23.57 1.09 5.53
N SER A 90 22.85 0.23 4.80
CA SER A 90 21.76 -0.58 5.31
C SER A 90 22.00 -2.05 5.05
N ARG A 91 21.51 -2.91 5.94
CA ARG A 91 21.46 -4.37 5.74
C ARG A 91 20.12 -4.94 6.16
N ILE A 92 19.81 -6.13 5.64
CA ILE A 92 18.80 -7.01 6.21
C ILE A 92 19.40 -7.65 7.46
N ALA A 93 18.79 -7.42 8.62
CA ALA A 93 19.11 -8.08 9.88
C ALA A 93 18.36 -9.41 10.02
N GLU A 94 17.11 -9.47 9.55
CA GLU A 94 16.27 -10.67 9.52
C GLU A 94 15.27 -10.56 8.36
N THR A 95 15.04 -11.67 7.66
CA THR A 95 14.03 -11.74 6.59
C THR A 95 12.73 -12.31 7.17
N CYS A 96 11.61 -11.60 7.05
CA CYS A 96 10.31 -12.12 7.48
C CYS A 96 9.68 -12.88 6.32
N ASP A 97 10.19 -14.09 6.09
CA ASP A 97 9.70 -14.96 5.02
C ASP A 97 8.52 -15.81 5.48
N GLY A 98 7.55 -16.00 4.58
CA GLY A 98 6.38 -16.86 4.77
C GLY A 98 5.05 -16.12 4.61
N LEU A 99 3.99 -16.87 4.29
CA LEU A 99 2.63 -16.34 4.09
C LEU A 99 2.07 -15.58 5.32
N PHE A 100 2.61 -15.89 6.50
CA PHE A 100 2.13 -15.39 7.79
C PHE A 100 3.21 -14.70 8.63
N ASN A 101 4.35 -14.38 8.02
CA ASN A 101 5.45 -13.73 8.71
C ASN A 101 5.66 -12.34 8.14
N PHE A 102 5.43 -11.32 8.97
CA PHE A 102 5.49 -9.94 8.55
C PHE A 102 6.42 -9.14 9.44
N CYS A 103 7.15 -8.21 8.85
CA CYS A 103 7.88 -7.24 9.66
C CYS A 103 6.90 -6.20 10.18
N LEU A 104 6.65 -6.20 11.49
CA LEU A 104 5.81 -5.21 12.18
C LEU A 104 6.62 -4.51 13.26
N GLY A 105 6.64 -3.17 13.21
CA GLY A 105 7.47 -2.35 14.08
C GLY A 105 8.96 -2.50 13.77
N ASN A 106 9.61 -3.46 14.43
CA ASN A 106 11.05 -3.71 14.34
C ASN A 106 11.44 -5.20 14.42
N SER A 107 10.47 -6.11 14.29
CA SER A 107 10.69 -7.55 14.39
C SER A 107 9.78 -8.32 13.44
N CYS A 108 10.18 -9.54 13.11
CA CYS A 108 9.30 -10.50 12.45
C CYS A 108 8.22 -10.98 13.43
N VAL A 109 6.97 -10.89 12.99
CA VAL A 109 5.79 -11.33 13.74
C VAL A 109 5.09 -12.41 12.94
N PHE A 110 4.84 -13.53 13.60
CA PHE A 110 4.03 -14.61 13.06
C PHE A 110 2.55 -14.36 13.37
N CYS A 111 1.70 -14.40 12.35
CA CYS A 111 0.28 -14.12 12.44
C CYS A 111 -0.52 -15.40 12.20
N ASP A 112 -1.42 -15.76 13.12
CA ASP A 112 -2.28 -16.92 12.94
C ASP A 112 -3.29 -16.63 11.83
N SER A 113 -3.35 -17.50 10.82
CA SER A 113 -4.34 -17.41 9.74
C SER A 113 -5.75 -17.63 10.27
N HIS A 114 -6.73 -16.98 9.66
CA HIS A 114 -8.16 -17.09 9.98
C HIS A 114 -8.50 -16.81 11.47
N ALA A 115 -7.68 -16.02 12.16
CA ALA A 115 -7.87 -15.72 13.58
C ALA A 115 -9.18 -14.97 13.90
N SER A 116 -9.68 -14.19 12.94
CA SER A 116 -10.95 -13.46 13.07
C SER A 116 -11.64 -13.31 11.71
N TYR A 117 -12.87 -12.83 11.71
CA TYR A 117 -13.61 -12.53 10.48
C TYR A 117 -14.48 -11.31 10.67
N GLN A 118 -14.68 -10.57 9.58
CA GLN A 118 -15.54 -9.39 9.55
C GLN A 118 -16.13 -9.16 8.16
N CYS A 119 -17.13 -8.29 8.11
CA CYS A 119 -17.73 -7.87 6.85
C CYS A 119 -16.77 -6.98 6.06
N THR A 120 -16.56 -7.26 4.78
CA THR A 120 -15.84 -6.40 3.83
C THR A 120 -16.42 -6.63 2.45
N ASP A 121 -16.61 -5.58 1.65
CA ASP A 121 -17.09 -5.68 0.26
C ASP A 121 -18.40 -6.49 0.10
N ASN A 122 -19.34 -6.33 1.04
CA ASN A 122 -20.63 -7.03 1.13
C ASN A 122 -20.58 -8.52 1.54
N ASP A 123 -19.39 -9.08 1.79
CA ASP A 123 -19.19 -10.48 2.16
C ASP A 123 -18.48 -10.63 3.51
N VAL A 124 -18.40 -11.85 4.03
CA VAL A 124 -17.58 -12.16 5.20
C VAL A 124 -16.19 -12.60 4.75
N TYR A 125 -15.15 -11.93 5.23
CA TYR A 125 -13.74 -12.27 4.96
C TYR A 125 -13.02 -12.71 6.23
N TRP A 126 -12.06 -13.62 6.07
CA TRP A 126 -11.12 -13.97 7.13
C TRP A 126 -10.05 -12.88 7.30
N PHE A 127 -9.55 -12.76 8.52
CA PHE A 127 -8.44 -11.89 8.88
C PHE A 127 -7.49 -12.66 9.80
N ASN A 128 -6.19 -12.57 9.53
CA ASN A 128 -5.17 -13.16 10.38
C ASN A 128 -5.04 -12.40 11.72
N SER A 129 -4.28 -12.94 12.68
CA SER A 129 -4.15 -12.34 14.01
C SER A 129 -3.45 -10.97 14.03
N CYS A 130 -2.83 -10.58 12.92
CA CYS A 130 -2.25 -9.25 12.71
C CYS A 130 -3.19 -8.28 11.98
N GLY A 131 -4.43 -8.70 11.70
CA GLY A 131 -5.46 -7.85 11.09
C GLY A 131 -5.36 -7.69 9.57
N THR A 132 -4.60 -8.55 8.89
CA THR A 132 -4.57 -8.55 7.42
C THR A 132 -5.74 -9.36 6.85
N LYS A 133 -6.45 -8.81 5.86
CA LYS A 133 -7.54 -9.48 5.14
C LYS A 133 -6.99 -10.66 4.33
N GLU A 134 -7.64 -11.81 4.46
CA GLU A 134 -7.30 -13.05 3.76
C GLU A 134 -8.41 -13.38 2.73
N ASP A 135 -8.69 -14.67 2.52
CA ASP A 135 -9.71 -15.15 1.62
C ASP A 135 -11.14 -14.95 2.16
N LYS A 136 -12.10 -15.07 1.23
CA LYS A 136 -13.52 -14.91 1.52
C LYS A 136 -14.00 -16.11 2.35
N LYS A 137 -14.49 -15.85 3.55
CA LYS A 137 -15.11 -16.85 4.43
C LYS A 137 -16.49 -17.26 3.92
N GLN A 138 -17.31 -16.29 3.49
CA GLN A 138 -18.68 -16.53 3.06
C GLN A 138 -19.14 -15.45 2.08
N GLU A 139 -19.70 -15.89 0.95
CA GLU A 139 -20.43 -15.05 0.00
C GLU A 139 -21.86 -14.78 0.52
N CYS A 140 -22.23 -13.51 0.67
CA CYS A 140 -23.56 -13.10 1.11
C CYS A 140 -24.53 -12.91 -0.06
N GLY A 141 -24.03 -12.82 -1.29
CA GLY A 141 -24.83 -12.69 -2.50
C GLY A 141 -25.34 -11.26 -2.74
N SER A 142 -26.10 -11.11 -3.82
CA SER A 142 -26.66 -9.82 -4.23
C SER A 142 -28.16 -9.74 -3.94
N SER A 143 -28.63 -8.53 -3.66
CA SER A 143 -30.04 -8.24 -3.49
C SER A 143 -30.84 -8.59 -4.76
N TYR A 144 -32.04 -9.14 -4.60
CA TYR A 144 -32.89 -9.55 -5.71
C TYR A 144 -34.37 -9.42 -5.33
N CYS A 145 -35.26 -9.46 -6.31
CA CYS A 145 -36.70 -9.52 -6.08
C CYS A 145 -37.31 -10.76 -6.73
N ASP A 146 -38.29 -11.35 -6.06
CA ASP A 146 -39.15 -12.35 -6.64
C ASP A 146 -39.97 -11.77 -7.80
N ALA A 147 -40.55 -12.64 -8.61
CA ALA A 147 -41.52 -12.23 -9.62
C ALA A 147 -42.74 -11.60 -8.96
N TRP A 148 -43.41 -10.70 -9.69
CA TRP A 148 -44.70 -10.17 -9.27
C TRP A 148 -45.73 -11.30 -9.13
N SER A 149 -46.48 -11.26 -8.04
CA SER A 149 -47.63 -12.13 -7.81
C SER A 149 -48.71 -11.89 -8.87
N GLY A 150 -49.70 -12.79 -8.92
CA GLY A 150 -50.97 -12.49 -9.57
C GLY A 150 -51.66 -11.27 -8.95
N ASN A 151 -52.63 -10.73 -9.69
CA ASN A 151 -53.46 -9.63 -9.23
C ASN A 151 -54.26 -10.02 -7.98
N SER A 152 -54.41 -9.07 -7.07
CA SER A 152 -55.14 -9.20 -5.81
C SER A 152 -55.84 -7.89 -5.47
N CYS A 153 -56.75 -7.89 -4.51
CA CYS A 153 -57.47 -6.69 -4.10
C CYS A 153 -56.88 -6.11 -2.82
N LYS A 154 -56.55 -4.82 -2.83
CA LYS A 154 -56.14 -4.07 -1.65
C LYS A 154 -56.73 -2.66 -1.72
N ASP A 155 -57.36 -2.22 -0.63
CA ASP A 155 -57.96 -0.88 -0.51
C ASP A 155 -58.90 -0.53 -1.68
N GLY A 156 -59.71 -1.51 -2.13
CA GLY A 156 -60.67 -1.34 -3.22
C GLY A 156 -60.06 -1.29 -4.63
N SER A 157 -58.75 -1.47 -4.78
CA SER A 157 -58.03 -1.43 -6.06
C SER A 157 -57.37 -2.78 -6.38
N VAL A 158 -57.10 -3.03 -7.66
CA VAL A 158 -56.28 -4.16 -8.11
C VAL A 158 -54.81 -3.83 -7.88
N VAL A 159 -54.12 -4.67 -7.12
CA VAL A 159 -52.68 -4.57 -6.85
C VAL A 159 -51.98 -5.89 -7.13
N ARG A 160 -50.68 -5.85 -7.38
CA ARG A 160 -49.80 -7.02 -7.32
C ARG A 160 -48.67 -6.75 -6.35
N SER A 161 -48.08 -7.81 -5.80
CA SER A 161 -47.01 -7.71 -4.80
C SER A 161 -45.80 -8.54 -5.19
N ARG A 162 -44.63 -8.17 -4.71
CA ARG A 162 -43.42 -8.99 -4.79
C ARG A 162 -42.60 -8.81 -3.53
N THR A 163 -41.80 -9.81 -3.19
CA THR A 163 -40.82 -9.70 -2.11
C THR A 163 -39.45 -9.40 -2.71
N CYS A 164 -38.82 -8.34 -2.25
CA CYS A 164 -37.42 -8.03 -2.52
C CYS A 164 -36.59 -8.42 -1.30
N TYR A 165 -35.44 -9.05 -1.51
CA TYR A 165 -34.50 -9.41 -0.46
C TYR A 165 -33.28 -8.50 -0.57
N ASP A 166 -33.10 -7.64 0.43
CA ASP A 166 -31.84 -6.93 0.60
C ASP A 166 -30.82 -7.85 1.25
N LYS A 167 -29.75 -8.17 0.51
CA LYS A 167 -28.70 -9.07 0.96
C LYS A 167 -27.40 -8.31 1.15
N GLY A 168 -26.71 -8.67 2.21
CA GLY A 168 -25.36 -8.16 2.43
C GLY A 168 -24.73 -8.75 3.67
N CYS A 169 -23.69 -8.07 4.14
CA CYS A 169 -22.99 -8.44 5.35
C CYS A 169 -23.18 -7.36 6.41
N GLY A 170 -23.62 -7.76 7.60
CA GLY A 170 -23.77 -6.90 8.77
C GLY A 170 -23.50 -7.69 10.04
N SER A 171 -22.91 -7.05 11.06
CA SER A 171 -22.53 -7.71 12.32
C SER A 171 -21.70 -8.99 12.13
N ASN A 172 -20.77 -8.97 11.16
CA ASN A 172 -19.89 -10.09 10.78
C ASN A 172 -20.62 -11.36 10.29
N ALA A 173 -21.87 -11.22 9.83
CA ALA A 173 -22.67 -12.30 9.26
C ALA A 173 -23.44 -11.82 8.03
N CYS A 174 -23.77 -12.77 7.14
CA CYS A 174 -24.66 -12.47 6.03
C CYS A 174 -26.09 -12.27 6.54
N TYR A 175 -26.77 -11.28 5.99
CA TYR A 175 -28.20 -11.03 6.20
C TYR A 175 -28.97 -11.12 4.88
N ALA A 176 -30.27 -11.38 4.99
CA ALA A 176 -31.22 -11.31 3.89
C ALA A 176 -32.54 -10.76 4.44
N ASN A 177 -32.76 -9.45 4.27
CA ASN A 177 -33.93 -8.76 4.82
C ASN A 177 -35.03 -8.70 3.75
N PRO A 178 -36.20 -9.32 3.96
CA PRO A 178 -37.31 -9.24 3.02
C PRO A 178 -38.07 -7.92 3.17
N ASP A 179 -38.40 -7.30 2.04
CA ASP A 179 -39.29 -6.14 1.90
C ASP A 179 -40.39 -6.46 0.88
N THR A 180 -41.65 -6.28 1.26
CA THR A 180 -42.78 -6.53 0.36
C THR A 180 -43.21 -5.24 -0.31
N GLN A 181 -43.05 -5.22 -1.64
CA GLN A 181 -43.46 -4.10 -2.48
C GLN A 181 -44.83 -4.36 -3.08
N TYR A 182 -45.63 -3.31 -3.19
CA TYR A 182 -46.93 -3.32 -3.84
C TYR A 182 -46.90 -2.39 -5.06
N GLU A 183 -47.57 -2.80 -6.12
CA GLU A 183 -47.81 -1.97 -7.29
C GLU A 183 -49.31 -1.89 -7.54
N SER A 184 -49.81 -0.65 -7.66
CA SER A 184 -51.18 -0.39 -8.10
C SER A 184 -51.30 -0.73 -9.58
N VAL A 185 -52.14 -1.71 -9.90
CA VAL A 185 -52.41 -2.14 -11.28
C VAL A 185 -53.59 -1.36 -11.85
N GLU A 186 -54.68 -1.24 -11.08
CA GLU A 186 -55.91 -0.57 -11.51
C GLU A 186 -56.70 -0.06 -10.30
N THR A 187 -57.20 1.18 -10.36
CA THR A 187 -58.09 1.74 -9.34
C THR A 187 -59.55 1.44 -9.71
N CYS A 188 -60.30 0.78 -8.82
CA CYS A 188 -61.65 0.36 -9.14
C CYS A 188 -62.73 1.30 -8.61
N GLN A 189 -63.59 1.78 -9.50
CA GLN A 189 -64.71 2.65 -9.15
C GLN A 189 -65.73 1.95 -8.22
N TYR A 190 -65.98 0.66 -8.43
CA TYR A 190 -66.98 -0.12 -7.69
C TYR A 190 -66.37 -1.15 -6.74
N GLY A 191 -65.11 -0.95 -6.37
CA GLY A 191 -64.33 -1.90 -5.58
C GLY A 191 -63.69 -3.02 -6.41
N CYS A 192 -62.88 -3.83 -5.74
CA CYS A 192 -62.14 -4.92 -6.34
C CYS A 192 -62.61 -6.25 -5.76
N SER A 193 -62.78 -7.26 -6.61
CA SER A 193 -63.04 -8.64 -6.22
C SER A 193 -62.17 -9.60 -7.02
N SER A 194 -61.58 -10.60 -6.34
CA SER A 194 -60.76 -11.65 -6.95
C SER A 194 -59.63 -11.17 -7.87
N GLY A 195 -59.04 -10.00 -7.58
CA GLY A 195 -57.95 -9.41 -8.38
C GLY A 195 -58.41 -8.70 -9.65
N ALA A 196 -59.70 -8.34 -9.75
CA ALA A 196 -60.25 -7.56 -10.84
C ALA A 196 -61.22 -6.48 -10.32
N CYS A 197 -61.40 -5.40 -11.08
CA CYS A 197 -62.38 -4.38 -10.74
C CYS A 197 -63.80 -4.89 -10.95
N SER A 198 -64.63 -4.75 -9.92
CA SER A 198 -66.06 -5.01 -10.00
C SER A 198 -66.70 -4.03 -10.98
N GLN A 199 -67.65 -4.54 -11.75
CA GLN A 199 -68.51 -3.74 -12.61
C GLN A 199 -69.79 -3.35 -11.88
N LEU A 200 -70.51 -2.36 -12.40
CA LEU A 200 -71.82 -1.96 -11.85
C LEU A 200 -72.80 -3.13 -11.78
N SER A 201 -72.69 -4.10 -12.68
CA SER A 201 -73.48 -5.35 -12.71
C SER A 201 -73.17 -6.32 -11.57
N ASP A 202 -71.99 -6.19 -10.94
CA ASP A 202 -71.53 -7.09 -9.88
C ASP A 202 -71.97 -6.59 -8.50
N LEU A 203 -72.42 -5.34 -8.42
CA LEU A 203 -73.05 -4.79 -7.23
C LEU A 203 -74.47 -5.38 -7.13
N ALA A 204 -74.76 -6.07 -6.02
CA ALA A 204 -76.10 -6.54 -5.69
C ALA A 204 -77.01 -5.36 -5.30
N ILE A 205 -77.24 -4.43 -6.24
CA ILE A 205 -78.10 -3.27 -6.08
C ILE A 205 -79.54 -3.77 -6.07
N THR A 206 -80.23 -3.62 -4.95
CA THR A 206 -81.67 -3.89 -4.89
C THR A 206 -82.44 -2.64 -5.31
N PRO A 207 -83.70 -2.75 -5.78
CA PRO A 207 -84.52 -1.58 -6.12
C PRO A 207 -84.68 -0.58 -4.96
N GLU A 208 -84.44 -1.00 -3.72
CA GLU A 208 -84.49 -0.18 -2.51
C GLU A 208 -83.26 0.73 -2.35
N ASP A 209 -82.15 0.43 -3.04
CA ASP A 209 -80.90 1.19 -3.02
C ASP A 209 -80.88 2.36 -4.05
N ILE A 210 -81.90 2.44 -4.92
CA ILE A 210 -82.00 3.45 -5.98
C ILE A 210 -82.82 4.65 -5.49
N ILE A 211 -82.15 5.73 -5.07
CA ILE A 211 -82.80 7.01 -4.77
C ILE A 211 -82.98 7.79 -6.08
N PHE A 212 -84.22 7.91 -6.55
CA PHE A 212 -84.56 8.89 -7.59
C PHE A 212 -84.68 10.28 -6.96
N GLU A 213 -83.68 11.16 -7.13
CA GLU A 213 -83.89 12.58 -6.91
C GLU A 213 -84.87 13.12 -7.95
N LYS A 214 -86.10 13.44 -7.52
CA LYS A 214 -87.05 14.22 -8.33
C LYS A 214 -86.60 15.68 -8.33
N THR A 215 -86.16 16.17 -9.48
CA THR A 215 -86.22 17.60 -9.83
C THR A 215 -87.64 18.01 -10.19
#